data_AF-A0A9W7G348-F1
#
_entry.id   AF-A0A9W7G348-F1
#
_cell.length_a   1.000
_cell.length_b   1.000
_cell.length_c   1.000
_cell.angle_alpha   90.00
_cell.angle_beta   90.00
_cell.angle_gamma   90.00
#
_symmetry.space_group_name_H-M   'P 1'
#
loop_
_entity.id
_entity.type
_entity.pdbx_description
1 polymer ?
#
loop_
_entity_poly.entity_id
_entity_poly.type
_entity_poly.pdbx_seq_one_letter_code
_entity_poly.pdbx_strand_id
1 'polypeptide(L)'
;LTNIQFMKILQWGDYASLTTDLEVNTLVWKCLGYRFEDGAWNSDGCFPNWRDKYPAPPDFIGMQRVYSKEVDNPSLRANQALCKTIPLGNKQSLKEHLREYGFTGFKLDQLTPNKTRRAQCANWLLYYRENLYGYTLEELKERREKEQEEQKRKEKEEGTEGEWKPPFKPVV
;
A
#
# COMPACT_ATOMS: atom_id res chain seq x y z
N LEU A 1 12.77 3.06 8.27
CA LEU A 1 12.31 1.69 7.96
C LEU A 1 13.37 0.99 7.09
N THR A 2 13.99 -0.07 7.58
CA THR A 2 15.02 -0.85 6.83
C THR A 2 14.39 -1.98 6.01
N ASN A 3 15.12 -2.52 5.04
CA ASN A 3 14.65 -3.66 4.24
C ASN A 3 14.40 -4.90 5.11
N ILE A 4 15.18 -5.10 6.17
CA ILE A 4 14.94 -6.16 7.17
C ILE A 4 13.60 -5.96 7.89
N GLN A 5 13.20 -4.73 8.21
CA GLN A 5 11.90 -4.46 8.82
C GLN A 5 10.75 -4.82 7.87
N PHE A 6 10.90 -4.61 6.56
CA PHE A 6 9.92 -5.08 5.57
C PHE A 6 9.83 -6.60 5.52
N MET A 7 10.96 -7.32 5.58
CA MET A 7 10.95 -8.79 5.63
C MET A 7 10.23 -9.32 6.88
N LYS A 8 10.39 -8.65 8.02
CA LYS A 8 9.65 -8.97 9.27
C LYS A 8 8.14 -8.73 9.13
N ILE A 9 7.72 -7.59 8.56
CA ILE A 9 6.30 -7.30 8.30
C ILE A 9 5.68 -8.37 7.40
N LEU A 10 6.41 -8.76 6.35
CA LEU A 10 6.01 -9.79 5.38
C LEU A 10 6.08 -11.22 5.93
N GLN A 11 6.66 -11.43 7.12
CA GLN A 11 6.91 -12.76 7.69
C GLN A 11 7.63 -13.69 6.70
N TRP A 12 8.62 -13.15 5.97
CA TRP A 12 9.33 -13.88 4.93
C TRP A 12 10.59 -14.58 5.45
N GLY A 13 10.92 -15.76 4.91
CA GLY A 13 12.12 -16.51 5.28
C GLY A 13 12.17 -16.84 6.78
N ASP A 14 13.31 -16.58 7.40
CA ASP A 14 13.54 -16.84 8.84
C ASP A 14 12.77 -15.87 9.76
N TYR A 15 12.07 -14.88 9.21
CA TYR A 15 11.34 -13.86 9.97
C TYR A 15 9.87 -14.21 10.22
N ALA A 16 9.47 -15.47 10.03
CA ALA A 16 8.08 -15.94 9.93
C ALA A 16 7.17 -15.71 11.16
N SER A 17 7.65 -15.15 12.26
CA SER A 17 6.84 -14.93 13.48
C SER A 17 7.26 -13.70 14.29
N LEU A 18 8.12 -12.84 13.76
CA LEU A 18 8.74 -11.76 14.54
C LEU A 18 7.91 -10.48 14.64
N THR A 19 6.76 -10.43 13.96
CA THR A 19 5.92 -9.23 13.95
C THR A 19 4.44 -9.59 13.91
N THR A 20 3.73 -9.17 14.95
CA THR A 20 2.28 -9.31 15.15
C THR A 20 1.49 -8.37 14.24
N ASP A 21 0.22 -8.66 14.01
CA ASP A 21 -0.66 -7.79 13.21
C ASP A 21 -0.78 -6.38 13.84
N LEU A 22 -0.81 -6.32 15.18
CA LEU A 22 -0.86 -5.06 15.93
C LEU A 22 0.39 -4.21 15.74
N GLU A 23 1.59 -4.81 15.69
CA GLU A 23 2.83 -4.07 15.45
C GLU A 23 2.85 -3.46 14.03
N VAL A 24 2.40 -4.22 13.02
CA VAL A 24 2.28 -3.70 11.65
C VAL A 24 1.26 -2.56 11.60
N ASN A 25 0.09 -2.75 12.19
CA ASN A 25 -0.94 -1.71 12.27
C ASN A 25 -0.40 -0.45 12.97
N THR A 26 0.25 -0.61 14.12
CA THR A 26 0.84 0.48 14.89
C THR A 26 1.86 1.27 14.08
N LEU A 27 2.69 0.58 13.30
CA LEU A 27 3.65 1.24 12.41
C LEU A 27 2.94 2.06 11.33
N VAL A 28 1.92 1.49 10.69
CA VAL A 28 1.10 2.20 9.69
C VAL A 28 0.41 3.41 10.33
N TRP A 29 -0.17 3.28 11.52
CA TRP A 29 -0.82 4.37 12.25
C TRP A 29 0.14 5.54 12.51
N LYS A 30 1.34 5.25 13.00
CA LYS A 30 2.37 6.28 13.25
C LYS A 30 2.75 7.02 11.97
N CYS A 31 2.89 6.31 10.85
CA CYS A 31 3.18 6.88 9.53
C CYS A 31 1.99 7.67 8.95
N LEU A 32 0.74 7.27 9.26
CA LEU A 32 -0.45 8.02 8.88
C LEU A 32 -0.65 9.30 9.70
N GLY A 33 0.10 9.46 10.79
CA GLY A 33 0.06 10.63 11.66
C GLY A 33 -0.66 10.42 12.98
N TYR A 34 -1.16 9.22 13.27
CA TYR A 34 -1.74 8.94 14.58
C TYR A 34 -0.65 9.00 15.67
N ARG A 35 -1.02 9.51 16.84
CA ARG A 35 -0.15 9.59 18.03
C ARG A 35 -0.84 8.91 19.19
N PHE A 36 -0.07 8.24 20.04
CA PHE A 36 -0.60 7.62 21.25
C PHE A 36 -0.25 8.52 22.43
N GLU A 37 -1.27 9.16 23.00
CA GLU A 37 -1.17 10.17 24.05
C GLU A 37 -2.20 9.84 25.14
N ASP A 38 -1.79 9.89 26.41
CA ASP A 38 -2.65 9.65 27.58
C ASP A 38 -3.50 8.36 27.52
N GLY A 39 -2.95 7.30 26.93
CA GLY A 39 -3.62 6.01 26.81
C GLY A 39 -4.62 5.90 25.66
N ALA A 40 -4.74 6.94 24.82
CA ALA A 40 -5.63 6.98 23.67
C ALA A 40 -4.86 7.32 22.37
N TRP A 41 -5.43 6.92 21.24
CA TRP A 41 -4.91 7.31 19.93
C TRP A 41 -5.54 8.64 19.48
N ASN A 42 -4.70 9.63 19.21
CA ASN A 42 -5.02 10.93 18.65
C ASN A 42 -4.79 10.92 17.13
N SER A 43 -5.71 11.52 16.36
CA SER A 43 -5.67 11.65 14.90
C SER A 43 -5.46 13.09 14.39
N ASP A 44 -5.16 14.05 15.25
CA ASP A 44 -4.92 15.46 14.89
C ASP A 44 -3.76 15.64 13.91
N GLY A 45 -2.74 14.77 14.02
CA GLY A 45 -1.59 14.74 13.11
C GLY A 45 -1.83 13.94 11.82
N CYS A 46 -3.02 13.36 11.63
CA CYS A 46 -3.32 12.55 10.45
C CYS A 46 -3.59 13.39 9.20
N PHE A 47 -3.37 12.79 8.04
CA PHE A 47 -3.84 13.35 6.77
C PHE A 47 -5.35 13.67 6.87
N PRO A 48 -5.82 14.86 6.43
CA PRO A 48 -7.21 15.30 6.66
C PRO A 48 -8.26 14.30 6.19
N ASN A 49 -8.14 13.81 4.94
CA ASN A 49 -9.03 12.79 4.38
C ASN A 49 -9.04 11.48 5.17
N TRP A 50 -7.94 11.19 5.87
CA TRP A 50 -7.81 10.01 6.70
C TRP A 50 -8.43 10.21 8.07
N ARG A 51 -8.15 11.34 8.72
CA ARG A 51 -8.73 11.75 10.01
C ARG A 51 -10.26 11.78 9.97
N ASP A 52 -10.83 12.42 8.95
CA ASP A 52 -12.28 12.61 8.84
C ASP A 52 -13.01 11.28 8.64
N LYS A 53 -12.37 10.33 7.94
CA LYS A 53 -12.93 9.00 7.67
C LYS A 53 -12.68 8.01 8.81
N TYR A 54 -11.55 8.14 9.51
CA TYR A 54 -11.09 7.23 10.55
C TYR A 54 -10.57 8.03 11.75
N PRO A 55 -11.48 8.56 12.60
CA PRO A 55 -11.08 9.36 13.77
C PRO A 55 -10.29 8.53 14.79
N ALA A 56 -10.54 7.22 14.83
CA ALA A 56 -9.74 6.22 15.54
C ALA A 56 -8.94 5.36 14.54
N PRO A 57 -7.75 4.87 14.91
CA PRO A 57 -6.93 4.08 14.01
C PRO A 57 -7.60 2.74 13.65
N PRO A 58 -7.82 2.46 12.36
CA PRO A 58 -8.48 1.24 11.93
C PRO A 58 -7.50 0.05 11.90
N ASP A 59 -8.01 -1.15 12.07
CA ASP A 59 -7.24 -2.37 11.77
C ASP A 59 -7.15 -2.57 10.25
N PHE A 60 -5.96 -2.80 9.71
CA PHE A 60 -5.74 -3.02 8.29
C PHE A 60 -5.57 -4.48 7.89
N ILE A 61 -5.36 -5.37 8.86
CA ILE A 61 -4.95 -6.75 8.58
C ILE A 61 -6.09 -7.71 8.89
N GLY A 62 -6.82 -7.51 9.99
CA GLY A 62 -7.89 -8.41 10.40
C GLY A 62 -7.36 -9.65 11.14
N MET A 63 -8.22 -10.21 11.99
CA MET A 63 -7.90 -11.37 12.82
C MET A 63 -7.75 -12.64 11.97
N GLN A 64 -6.69 -13.41 12.20
CA GLN A 64 -6.28 -14.55 11.38
C GLN A 64 -7.30 -15.71 11.25
N ARG A 65 -8.40 -15.72 12.03
CA ARG A 65 -9.25 -16.90 12.23
C ARG A 65 -10.74 -16.74 11.91
N VAL A 66 -11.21 -15.52 11.60
CA VAL A 66 -12.63 -15.27 11.27
C VAL A 66 -12.71 -14.35 10.07
N TYR A 67 -13.04 -14.92 8.90
CA TYR A 67 -13.21 -14.18 7.64
C TYR A 67 -14.67 -14.04 7.23
N SER A 68 -15.60 -14.11 8.19
CA SER A 68 -16.99 -13.75 7.89
C SER A 68 -17.05 -12.30 7.43
N LYS A 69 -17.92 -12.01 6.47
CA LYS A 69 -17.99 -10.70 5.83
C LYS A 69 -18.23 -9.58 6.86
N GLU A 70 -19.01 -9.85 7.89
CA GLU A 70 -19.37 -8.89 8.93
C GLU A 70 -18.16 -8.47 9.78
N VAL A 71 -17.28 -9.44 10.10
CA VAL A 71 -16.10 -9.22 10.94
C VAL A 71 -14.94 -8.65 10.12
N ASP A 72 -14.78 -9.10 8.88
CA ASP A 72 -13.62 -8.80 8.06
C ASP A 72 -13.76 -7.51 7.21
N ASN A 73 -14.99 -7.14 6.85
CA ASN A 73 -15.26 -6.02 5.96
C ASN A 73 -14.70 -4.67 6.48
N PRO A 74 -14.76 -4.32 7.78
CA PRO A 74 -14.13 -3.09 8.27
C PRO A 74 -12.62 -3.04 7.95
N SER A 75 -11.87 -4.10 8.27
CA SER A 75 -10.43 -4.15 8.04
C SER A 75 -10.08 -4.18 6.55
N LEU A 76 -10.87 -4.90 5.75
CA LEU A 76 -10.76 -4.90 4.30
C LEU A 76 -10.94 -3.49 3.70
N ARG A 77 -11.96 -2.74 4.16
CA ARG A 77 -12.25 -1.39 3.65
C ARG A 77 -11.18 -0.39 4.05
N ALA A 78 -10.65 -0.48 5.26
CA ALA A 78 -9.51 0.30 5.71
C ALA A 78 -8.27 0.03 4.85
N ASN A 79 -7.95 -1.25 4.61
CA ASN A 79 -6.82 -1.64 3.77
C ASN A 79 -6.98 -1.17 2.31
N GLN A 80 -8.18 -1.33 1.73
CA GLN A 80 -8.45 -0.83 0.38
C GLN A 80 -8.31 0.69 0.29
N ALA A 81 -8.73 1.43 1.32
CA ALA A 81 -8.52 2.88 1.37
C ALA A 81 -7.03 3.23 1.39
N LEU A 82 -6.21 2.48 2.14
CA LEU A 82 -4.76 2.63 2.19
C LEU A 82 -4.12 2.35 0.81
N CYS A 83 -4.48 1.24 0.17
CA CYS A 83 -3.97 0.88 -1.16
C CYS A 83 -4.28 1.93 -2.23
N LYS A 84 -5.43 2.62 -2.12
CA LYS A 84 -5.84 3.67 -3.06
C LYS A 84 -4.99 4.92 -2.99
N THR A 85 -4.25 5.15 -1.89
CA THR A 85 -3.36 6.31 -1.78
C THR A 85 -2.03 6.10 -2.51
N ILE A 86 -1.73 4.88 -2.96
CA ILE A 86 -0.47 4.54 -3.64
C ILE A 86 -0.65 4.76 -5.16
N PRO A 87 0.19 5.59 -5.81
CA PRO A 87 0.21 5.73 -7.26
C PRO A 87 0.47 4.40 -7.97
N LEU A 88 -0.01 4.25 -9.21
CA LEU A 88 0.11 3.00 -9.97
C LEU A 88 1.56 2.53 -10.12
N GLY A 89 2.50 3.46 -10.37
CA GLY A 89 3.93 3.15 -10.50
C GLY A 89 4.56 2.55 -9.26
N ASN A 90 3.99 2.79 -8.08
CA ASN A 90 4.54 2.32 -6.80
C ASN A 90 3.84 1.06 -6.26
N LYS A 91 2.94 0.44 -7.04
CA LYS A 91 2.19 -0.75 -6.58
C LYS A 91 2.99 -2.05 -6.58
N GLN A 92 4.13 -2.12 -7.28
CA GLN A 92 4.99 -3.32 -7.30
C GLN A 92 6.39 -3.09 -6.71
N SER A 93 6.62 -1.95 -6.04
CA SER A 93 7.94 -1.56 -5.55
C SER A 93 8.54 -2.54 -4.53
N LEU A 94 7.73 -3.32 -3.80
CA LEU A 94 8.24 -4.34 -2.88
C LEU A 94 9.17 -5.35 -3.54
N LYS A 95 8.84 -5.82 -4.76
CA LYS A 95 9.69 -6.81 -5.45
C LYS A 95 11.03 -6.20 -5.83
N GLU A 96 11.01 -4.97 -6.33
CA GLU A 96 12.23 -4.27 -6.74
C GLU A 96 13.18 -4.06 -5.56
N HIS A 97 12.66 -3.63 -4.40
CA HIS A 97 13.47 -3.30 -3.23
C HIS A 97 13.91 -4.50 -2.39
N LEU A 98 13.17 -5.61 -2.46
CA LEU A 98 13.43 -6.79 -1.62
C LEU A 98 14.01 -7.98 -2.41
N ARG A 99 14.18 -7.86 -3.74
CA ARG A 99 14.77 -8.92 -4.57
C ARG A 99 16.17 -9.32 -4.10
N GLU A 100 17.00 -8.35 -3.74
CA GLU A 100 18.36 -8.58 -3.21
C GLU A 100 18.35 -9.35 -1.88
N TYR A 101 17.23 -9.31 -1.15
CA TYR A 101 17.00 -10.01 0.11
C TYR A 101 16.26 -11.34 -0.11
N GLY A 102 16.09 -11.78 -1.37
CA GLY A 102 15.48 -13.05 -1.73
C GLY A 102 13.94 -13.04 -1.75
N PHE A 103 13.29 -11.88 -1.68
CA PHE A 103 11.84 -11.80 -1.82
C PHE A 103 11.42 -11.90 -3.29
N THR A 104 10.73 -12.97 -3.65
CA THR A 104 10.19 -13.19 -5.01
C THR A 104 8.66 -13.02 -5.08
N GLY A 105 8.02 -12.79 -3.93
CA GLY A 105 6.57 -12.73 -3.78
C GLY A 105 6.00 -14.02 -3.17
N PHE A 106 4.78 -13.92 -2.64
CA PHE A 106 4.08 -15.08 -2.11
C PHE A 106 3.63 -16.02 -3.24
N LYS A 107 3.79 -17.33 -3.01
CA LYS A 107 3.18 -18.34 -3.86
C LYS A 107 1.66 -18.38 -3.62
N LEU A 108 0.89 -18.75 -4.64
CA LEU A 108 -0.58 -18.70 -4.61
C LEU A 108 -1.18 -19.62 -3.53
N ASP A 109 -0.58 -20.78 -3.32
CA ASP A 109 -0.93 -21.78 -2.30
C ASP A 109 -0.69 -21.30 -0.86
N GLN A 110 0.13 -20.26 -0.67
CA GLN A 110 0.48 -19.71 0.63
C GLN A 110 -0.21 -18.37 0.92
N LEU A 111 -1.06 -17.89 0.00
CA LEU A 111 -1.67 -16.58 0.05
C LEU A 111 -2.94 -16.61 0.91
N THR A 112 -2.84 -16.09 2.13
CA THR A 112 -3.99 -15.87 3.02
C THR A 112 -4.41 -14.40 2.98
N PRO A 113 -5.68 -14.05 3.28
CA PRO A 113 -6.11 -12.65 3.34
C PRO A 113 -5.22 -11.78 4.26
N ASN A 114 -4.78 -12.34 5.40
CA ASN A 114 -3.86 -11.69 6.33
C ASN A 114 -2.49 -11.39 5.66
N LYS A 115 -1.88 -12.37 4.97
CA LYS A 115 -0.61 -12.16 4.26
C LYS A 115 -0.73 -11.15 3.13
N THR A 116 -1.83 -11.18 2.38
CA THR A 116 -2.09 -10.20 1.31
C THR A 116 -2.17 -8.78 1.89
N ARG A 117 -2.89 -8.60 2.99
CA ARG A 117 -3.02 -7.28 3.65
C ARG A 117 -1.71 -6.80 4.25
N ARG A 118 -0.92 -7.69 4.85
CA ARG A 118 0.45 -7.38 5.31
C ARG A 118 1.33 -6.90 4.16
N ALA A 119 1.26 -7.55 3.01
CA ALA A 119 1.98 -7.11 1.81
C ALA A 119 1.50 -5.73 1.34
N GLN A 120 0.20 -5.48 1.37
CA GLN A 120 -0.37 -4.17 1.04
C GLN A 120 0.09 -3.06 2.00
N CYS A 121 0.09 -3.32 3.31
CA CYS A 121 0.63 -2.40 4.32
C CYS A 121 2.14 -2.18 4.13
N ALA A 122 2.91 -3.23 3.87
CA ALA A 122 4.34 -3.14 3.57
C ALA A 122 4.60 -2.27 2.33
N ASN A 123 3.82 -2.45 1.26
CA ASN A 123 3.97 -1.63 0.06
C ASN A 123 3.65 -0.16 0.33
N TRP A 124 2.61 0.12 1.12
CA TRP A 124 2.29 1.49 1.53
C TRP A 124 3.40 2.12 2.39
N LEU A 125 3.96 1.37 3.34
CA LEU A 125 5.06 1.83 4.18
C LEU A 125 6.34 2.10 3.39
N LEU A 126 6.59 1.30 2.34
CA LEU A 126 7.69 1.54 1.41
C LEU A 126 7.46 2.83 0.63
N TYR A 127 6.25 3.03 0.10
CA TYR A 127 5.87 4.28 -0.54
C TYR A 127 6.03 5.48 0.40
N TYR A 128 5.57 5.37 1.64
CA TYR A 128 5.74 6.41 2.66
C TYR A 128 7.21 6.75 2.90
N ARG A 129 8.07 5.74 3.06
CA ARG A 129 9.52 5.92 3.29
C ARG A 129 10.19 6.68 2.14
N GLU A 130 9.92 6.29 0.89
CA GLU A 130 10.61 6.85 -0.28
C GLU A 130 10.03 8.19 -0.73
N ASN A 131 8.71 8.37 -0.59
CA ASN A 131 8.00 9.46 -1.27
C ASN A 131 7.37 10.48 -0.33
N LEU A 132 7.10 10.14 0.94
CA LEU A 132 6.41 11.05 1.87
C LEU A 132 7.30 11.49 3.02
N TYR A 133 8.23 10.64 3.46
CA TYR A 133 9.06 10.92 4.61
C TYR A 133 10.14 11.96 4.28
N GLY A 134 10.15 13.07 5.03
CA GLY A 134 11.17 14.11 4.91
C GLY A 134 10.90 15.18 3.84
N TYR A 135 9.74 15.15 3.19
CA TYR A 135 9.33 16.16 2.20
C TYR A 135 8.25 17.08 2.75
N THR A 136 8.28 18.34 2.34
CA THR A 136 7.22 19.32 2.67
C THR A 136 5.96 19.06 1.84
N LEU A 137 4.81 19.59 2.28
CA LEU A 137 3.55 19.42 1.54
C LEU A 137 3.62 20.04 0.14
N GLU A 138 4.39 21.12 -0.01
CA GLU A 138 4.63 21.84 -1.26
C GLU A 138 5.42 20.98 -2.24
N GLU A 139 6.54 20.39 -1.79
CA GLU A 139 7.36 19.48 -2.61
C GLU A 139 6.57 18.25 -3.07
N LEU A 140 5.70 17.72 -2.20
CA LEU A 140 4.83 16.60 -2.53
C LEU A 140 3.76 16.94 -3.57
N LYS A 141 3.24 18.17 -3.56
CA LYS A 141 2.29 18.65 -4.57
C LYS A 141 2.97 18.79 -5.92
N GLU A 142 4.12 19.47 -5.96
CA GLU A 142 4.87 19.67 -7.21
C GLU A 142 5.28 18.33 -7.85
N ARG A 143 5.71 17.35 -7.06
CA ARG A 143 6.03 16.01 -7.56
C ARG A 143 4.83 15.31 -8.17
N ARG A 144 3.67 15.36 -7.49
CA ARG A 144 2.44 14.76 -8.03
C ARG A 144 1.97 15.45 -9.31
N GLU A 145 2.11 16.77 -9.40
CA GLU A 145 1.78 17.52 -10.60
C GLU A 145 2.69 17.10 -11.76
N LYS A 146 4.00 17.02 -11.54
CA LYS A 146 4.97 16.53 -12.53
C LYS A 146 4.68 15.10 -12.99
N GLU A 147 4.40 14.20 -12.05
CA GLU A 147 4.03 12.80 -12.37
C GLU A 147 2.73 12.72 -13.19
N GLN A 148 1.72 13.53 -12.84
CA GLN A 148 0.47 13.59 -13.59
C GLN A 148 0.66 14.18 -14.99
N GLU A 149 1.51 15.19 -15.13
CA GLU A 149 1.86 15.79 -16.42
C GLU A 149 2.63 14.81 -17.30
N GLU A 150 3.62 14.11 -16.73
CA GLU A 150 4.38 13.09 -17.46
C GLU A 150 3.49 11.92 -17.89
N GLN A 151 2.58 11.47 -17.01
CA GLN A 151 1.61 10.43 -17.33
C GLN A 151 0.67 10.88 -18.45
N LYS A 152 0.11 12.10 -18.37
CA LYS A 152 -0.72 12.67 -19.45
C LYS A 152 0.05 12.84 -20.75
N ARG A 153 1.35 13.15 -20.69
CA ARG A 153 2.22 13.27 -21.86
C ARG A 153 2.44 11.90 -22.51
N LYS A 154 2.77 10.87 -21.73
CA LYS A 154 2.90 9.49 -22.21
C LYS A 154 1.60 8.98 -22.83
N GLU A 155 0.46 9.23 -22.17
CA GLU A 155 -0.87 8.86 -22.70
C GLU A 155 -1.21 9.57 -24.02
N LYS A 156 -0.75 10.82 -24.21
CA LYS A 156 -0.91 11.53 -25.49
C LYS A 156 0.01 10.97 -26.57
N GLU A 157 1.25 10.64 -26.23
CA GLU A 157 2.24 10.06 -27.16
C GLU A 157 1.82 8.64 -27.59
N GLU A 158 1.35 7.80 -26.66
CA GLU A 158 0.82 6.46 -26.93
C GLU A 158 -0.56 6.49 -27.61
N GLY A 159 -1.41 7.47 -27.27
CA GLY A 159 -2.73 7.66 -27.89
C GLY A 159 -2.69 8.08 -29.36
N THR A 160 -1.55 8.56 -29.85
CA THR A 160 -1.32 8.87 -31.27
C THR A 160 -0.89 7.67 -32.12
N GLU A 161 -0.52 6.52 -31.53
CA GLU A 161 -0.04 5.32 -32.26
C GLU A 161 -1.11 4.21 -32.43
N GLY A 162 -2.37 4.46 -32.04
CA GLY A 162 -3.47 3.51 -32.20
C GLY A 162 -4.06 3.47 -33.62
N GLU A 163 -3.31 2.96 -34.61
CA GLU A 163 -3.87 2.61 -35.93
C GLU A 163 -4.89 1.47 -35.77
N TRP A 164 -6.18 1.79 -35.86
CA TRP A 164 -7.27 0.83 -35.81
C TRP A 164 -7.16 -0.17 -36.97
N LYS A 165 -6.92 -1.45 -36.68
CA LYS A 165 -6.99 -2.53 -37.68
C LYS A 165 -8.34 -3.24 -37.61
N PRO A 166 -9.16 -3.20 -38.67
CA PRO A 166 -10.47 -3.86 -38.69
C PRO A 166 -10.32 -5.38 -38.53
N PRO A 167 -11.25 -6.04 -37.81
CA PRO A 167 -11.23 -7.48 -37.67
C PRO A 167 -11.52 -8.18 -39.01
N PHE A 168 -10.71 -9.21 -39.27
CA PHE A 168 -10.63 -10.12 -40.42
C PHE A 168 -11.93 -10.37 -41.22
N LYS A 169 -11.75 -10.48 -42.55
CA LYS A 169 -12.79 -10.88 -43.54
C LYS A 169 -13.30 -12.30 -43.28
N PRO A 170 -14.59 -12.59 -43.53
CA PRO A 170 -15.15 -13.94 -43.42
C PRO A 170 -14.51 -14.90 -44.43
N VAL A 171 -14.24 -16.11 -43.95
CA VAL A 171 -13.81 -17.26 -44.76
C VAL A 171 -14.97 -17.67 -45.67
N VAL A 172 -14.65 -17.88 -46.96
CA VAL A 172 -15.54 -18.37 -48.02
C VAL A 172 -15.88 -19.84 -47.79
#